data_AF-A0A562VBS1-F1
#
_entry.id   AF-A0A562VBS1-F1
#
_cell.length_a   1.000
_cell.length_b   1.000
_cell.length_c   1.000
_cell.angle_alpha   90.00
_cell.angle_beta   90.00
_cell.angle_gamma   90.00
#
_symmetry.space_group_name_H-M   'P 1'
#
loop_
_entity.id
_entity.type
_entity.pdbx_description
1 polymer ?
#
loop_
_entity_poly.entity_id
_entity_poly.type
_entity_poly.pdbx_seq_one_letter_code
_entity_poly.pdbx_strand_id
1 'polypeptide(L)'
;MLAYLTAAGLSASAGLNAYIPLLVVGLLSRFTDSVSLPAGFDWLASWWALSVMTVLLVVEFVVDKVPVLDHVNDVIQTVIRPASGGAVAAATTAAGEWDAAANAAMESQHPALAAAGGTAIALAVHGLKALLRPMLNAGSGGVAAPVASTAEDAGSVGMSLLSVFAPVLAGVALLILVLVGWRLWLARRRWRRRRAERRSAKAARRDAPDATLPG
;
A
#
# COMPACT_ATOMS: atom_id res chain seq x y z
N MET A 1 -1.45 -19.31 -10.34
CA MET A 1 -0.48 -18.77 -9.35
C MET A 1 -0.02 -17.35 -9.71
N LEU A 2 0.40 -17.08 -10.95
CA LEU A 2 0.94 -15.79 -11.38
C LEU A 2 -0.06 -14.62 -11.23
N ALA A 3 -1.33 -14.82 -11.61
CA ALA A 3 -2.38 -13.79 -11.47
C ALA A 3 -2.54 -13.26 -10.04
N TYR A 4 -2.39 -14.11 -9.02
CA TYR A 4 -2.44 -13.67 -7.62
C TYR A 4 -1.22 -12.86 -7.21
N LEU A 5 -0.03 -13.20 -7.73
CA LEU A 5 1.18 -12.42 -7.48
C LEU A 5 1.09 -11.04 -8.15
N THR A 6 0.57 -10.99 -9.37
CA THR A 6 0.25 -9.73 -10.08
C THR A 6 -0.75 -8.90 -9.28
N ALA A 7 -1.88 -9.49 -8.89
CA ALA A 7 -2.92 -8.80 -8.12
C ALA A 7 -2.40 -8.31 -6.76
N ALA A 8 -1.64 -9.13 -6.03
CA ALA A 8 -1.04 -8.75 -4.76
C ALA A 8 0.00 -7.63 -4.91
N GLY A 9 0.83 -7.68 -5.95
CA GLY A 9 1.82 -6.65 -6.22
C GLY A 9 1.21 -5.31 -6.67
N LEU A 10 0.18 -5.35 -7.53
CA LEU A 10 -0.60 -4.17 -7.91
C LEU A 10 -1.36 -3.57 -6.73
N SER A 11 -1.89 -4.42 -5.83
CA SER A 11 -2.51 -3.98 -4.58
C SER A 11 -1.52 -3.30 -3.64
N ALA A 12 -0.31 -3.86 -3.53
CA ALA A 12 0.76 -3.23 -2.76
C ALA A 12 1.16 -1.88 -3.36
N SER A 13 1.25 -1.79 -4.69
CA SER A 13 1.43 -0.51 -5.39
C SER A 13 0.29 0.46 -5.11
N ALA A 14 -0.97 0.00 -5.05
CA ALA A 14 -2.12 0.86 -4.74
C ALA A 14 -2.05 1.46 -3.33
N GLY A 15 -1.45 0.70 -2.40
CA GLY A 15 -1.13 1.20 -1.06
C GLY A 15 -0.05 2.29 -1.05
N LEU A 16 0.81 2.37 -2.07
CA LEU A 16 1.84 3.40 -2.24
C LEU A 16 1.36 4.61 -3.08
N ASN A 17 0.47 4.40 -4.05
CA ASN A 17 -0.24 5.43 -4.79
C ASN A 17 -1.53 4.82 -5.38
N ALA A 18 -2.69 5.42 -5.13
CA ALA A 18 -3.98 4.85 -5.49
C ALA A 18 -4.16 4.69 -7.02
N TYR A 19 -3.72 5.70 -7.77
CA TYR A 19 -4.08 5.87 -9.17
C TYR A 19 -3.10 5.19 -10.11
N ILE A 20 -1.81 5.13 -9.75
CA ILE A 20 -0.76 4.53 -10.59
C ILE A 20 -1.08 3.11 -11.05
N PRO A 21 -1.38 2.12 -10.18
CA PRO A 21 -1.62 0.74 -10.65
C PRO A 21 -2.86 0.62 -11.52
N LEU A 22 -3.92 1.39 -11.22
CA LEU A 22 -5.14 1.41 -12.01
C LEU A 22 -4.89 2.04 -13.40
N LEU A 23 -4.12 3.13 -13.45
CA LEU A 23 -3.72 3.79 -14.69
C LEU A 23 -2.80 2.88 -15.53
N VAL A 24 -1.83 2.20 -14.91
CA VAL A 24 -0.96 1.22 -15.58
C VAL A 24 -1.79 0.10 -16.19
N VAL A 25 -2.69 -0.51 -15.41
CA VAL A 25 -3.56 -1.60 -15.90
C VAL A 25 -4.46 -1.13 -17.04
N GLY A 26 -5.10 0.04 -16.90
CA GLY A 26 -5.97 0.60 -17.94
C GLY A 26 -5.20 0.98 -19.21
N LEU A 27 -4.02 1.58 -19.10
CA LEU A 27 -3.17 1.92 -20.25
C LEU A 27 -2.67 0.69 -20.97
N LEU A 28 -2.19 -0.32 -20.23
CA LEU A 28 -1.77 -1.59 -20.83
C LEU A 28 -2.93 -2.27 -21.53
N SER A 29 -4.10 -2.37 -20.89
CA SER A 29 -5.27 -2.95 -21.54
C SER A 29 -5.76 -2.18 -22.76
N ARG A 30 -5.50 -0.88 -22.84
CA ARG A 30 -5.91 -0.04 -23.98
C ARG A 30 -4.93 -0.11 -25.15
N PHE A 31 -3.64 -0.16 -24.88
CA PHE A 31 -2.59 0.06 -25.88
C PHE A 31 -1.73 -1.17 -26.16
N THR A 32 -1.87 -2.23 -25.37
CA THR A 32 -1.11 -3.48 -25.54
C THR A 32 -2.00 -4.70 -25.31
N ASP A 33 -1.54 -5.87 -25.75
CA ASP A 33 -2.21 -7.14 -25.48
C ASP A 33 -1.73 -7.76 -24.15
N SER A 34 -1.00 -7.01 -23.33
CA SER A 34 -0.40 -7.53 -22.09
C SER A 34 -1.43 -7.73 -20.98
N VAL A 35 -2.56 -7.04 -21.03
CA VAL A 35 -3.62 -7.12 -20.02
C VAL A 35 -4.98 -7.14 -20.74
N SER A 36 -5.75 -8.21 -20.58
CA SER A 36 -7.10 -8.32 -21.15
C SER A 36 -8.13 -8.14 -20.03
N LEU A 37 -8.75 -6.97 -19.93
CA LEU A 37 -9.73 -6.71 -18.88
C LEU A 37 -11.07 -7.42 -19.20
N PRO A 38 -11.69 -8.09 -18.22
CA PRO A 38 -13.01 -8.69 -18.42
C PRO A 38 -14.08 -7.60 -18.54
N ALA A 39 -15.23 -7.94 -19.12
CA ALA A 39 -16.30 -6.98 -19.44
C ALA A 39 -16.74 -6.07 -18.27
N GLY A 40 -16.72 -6.56 -17.02
CA GLY A 40 -17.05 -5.75 -15.84
C GLY A 40 -16.03 -4.66 -15.48
N PHE A 41 -14.82 -4.73 -16.04
CA PHE A 41 -13.71 -3.81 -15.78
C PHE A 41 -13.18 -3.10 -17.03
N ASP A 42 -13.73 -3.38 -18.21
CA ASP A 42 -13.29 -2.78 -19.48
C ASP A 42 -13.39 -1.23 -19.49
N TRP A 43 -14.29 -0.66 -18.68
CA TRP A 43 -14.38 0.79 -18.46
C TRP A 43 -13.08 1.42 -17.99
N LEU A 44 -12.19 0.67 -17.32
CA LEU A 44 -10.90 1.14 -16.83
C LEU A 44 -9.94 1.51 -17.98
N ALA A 45 -10.13 0.89 -19.15
CA ALA A 45 -9.40 1.22 -20.38
C ALA A 45 -10.05 2.36 -21.17
N SER A 46 -11.19 2.91 -20.73
CA SER A 46 -11.86 4.02 -21.42
C SER A 46 -11.06 5.33 -21.31
N TRP A 47 -11.13 6.19 -22.34
CA TRP A 47 -10.49 7.51 -22.29
C TRP A 47 -10.91 8.32 -21.06
N TRP A 48 -12.19 8.25 -20.67
CA TRP A 48 -12.69 8.95 -19.50
C TRP A 48 -12.03 8.47 -18.21
N ALA A 49 -11.96 7.15 -17.98
CA ALA A 49 -11.32 6.61 -16.79
C ALA A 49 -9.83 6.96 -16.74
N LEU A 50 -9.10 6.80 -17.85
CA LEU A 50 -7.68 7.13 -17.94
C LEU A 50 -7.41 8.62 -17.71
N SER A 51 -8.23 9.51 -18.29
CA SER A 51 -8.10 10.95 -18.08
C SER A 51 -8.37 11.34 -16.63
N VAL A 52 -9.43 10.79 -16.01
CA VAL A 52 -9.75 11.05 -14.60
C VAL A 52 -8.63 10.56 -13.69
N MET A 53 -8.14 9.35 -13.88
CA MET A 53 -7.02 8.81 -13.10
C MET A 53 -5.74 9.60 -13.27
N THR A 54 -5.45 10.06 -14.49
CA THR A 54 -4.29 10.93 -14.76
C THR A 54 -4.42 12.26 -14.00
N VAL A 55 -5.59 12.90 -14.03
CA VAL A 55 -5.84 14.14 -13.28
C VAL A 55 -5.72 13.91 -11.79
N LEU A 56 -6.33 12.86 -11.26
CA LEU A 56 -6.26 12.51 -9.85
C LEU A 56 -4.83 12.20 -9.40
N LEU A 57 -4.04 11.52 -10.23
CA LEU A 57 -2.61 11.28 -10.00
C LEU A 57 -1.81 12.58 -9.94
N VAL A 58 -2.06 13.52 -10.86
CA VAL A 58 -1.41 14.83 -10.84
C VAL A 58 -1.78 15.61 -9.58
N VAL A 59 -3.06 15.59 -9.19
CA VAL A 59 -3.51 16.24 -7.95
C VAL A 59 -2.83 15.62 -6.73
N GLU A 60 -2.82 14.28 -6.62
CA GLU A 60 -2.14 13.58 -5.53
C GLU A 60 -0.66 13.93 -5.48
N PHE A 61 0.03 13.91 -6.63
CA PHE A 61 1.44 14.25 -6.73
C PHE A 61 1.74 15.66 -6.21
N VAL A 62 0.91 16.65 -6.55
CA VAL A 62 1.08 18.04 -6.11
C VAL A 62 0.75 18.19 -4.62
N VAL A 63 -0.36 17.61 -4.19
CA VAL A 63 -0.87 17.72 -2.82
C VAL A 63 0.11 17.10 -1.81
N ASP A 64 0.74 15.97 -2.14
CA ASP A 64 1.72 15.31 -1.29
C ASP A 64 3.01 16.13 -1.07
N LYS A 65 3.26 17.18 -1.87
CA LYS A 65 4.43 18.07 -1.67
C LYS A 65 4.17 19.19 -0.68
N VAL A 66 2.91 19.46 -0.33
CA VAL A 66 2.53 20.57 0.56
C VAL A 66 2.20 20.02 1.95
N PRO A 67 3.03 20.27 2.99
CA PRO A 67 2.92 19.57 4.28
C PRO A 67 1.54 19.61 4.95
N VAL A 68 0.79 20.71 4.79
CA VAL A 68 -0.57 20.85 5.35
C VAL A 68 -1.59 20.05 4.56
N LEU A 69 -1.50 20.08 3.23
CA LEU A 69 -2.44 19.36 2.35
C LEU A 69 -2.16 17.85 2.37
N ASP A 70 -0.90 17.46 2.54
CA ASP A 70 -0.43 16.08 2.67
C ASP A 70 -1.15 15.30 3.78
N HIS A 71 -1.38 15.93 4.95
CA HIS A 71 -2.13 15.30 6.04
C HIS A 71 -3.61 15.07 5.70
N VAL A 72 -4.25 16.05 5.05
CA VAL A 72 -5.66 15.92 4.63
C VAL A 72 -5.78 14.86 3.55
N ASN A 73 -4.84 14.83 2.61
CA ASN A 73 -4.79 13.81 1.56
C ASN A 73 -4.60 12.41 2.15
N ASP A 74 -3.67 12.24 3.09
CA ASP A 74 -3.48 10.95 3.78
C ASP A 74 -4.79 10.43 4.38
N VAL A 75 -5.58 11.29 5.02
CA VAL A 75 -6.90 10.91 5.57
C VAL A 75 -7.83 10.43 4.47
N ILE A 76 -7.96 11.16 3.37
CA ILE A 76 -8.82 10.77 2.23
C ILE A 76 -8.33 9.42 1.64
N GLN A 77 -7.01 9.28 1.51
CA GLN A 77 -6.36 8.12 0.91
C GLN A 77 -6.44 6.86 1.77
N THR A 78 -6.79 6.96 3.06
CA THR A 78 -7.14 5.79 3.88
C THR A 78 -8.34 5.02 3.34
N VAL A 79 -9.18 5.64 2.50
CA VAL A 79 -10.32 4.99 1.84
C VAL A 79 -10.01 4.71 0.37
N ILE A 80 -9.46 5.70 -0.34
CA ILE A 80 -9.24 5.60 -1.79
C ILE A 80 -8.19 4.54 -2.14
N ARG A 81 -7.06 4.47 -1.41
CA ARG A 81 -5.99 3.50 -1.71
C ARG A 81 -6.44 2.05 -1.49
N PRO A 82 -7.08 1.68 -0.37
CA PRO A 82 -7.63 0.34 -0.21
C PRO A 82 -8.67 0.00 -1.27
N ALA A 83 -9.59 0.92 -1.58
CA ALA A 83 -10.58 0.71 -2.64
C ALA A 83 -9.92 0.46 -4.00
N SER A 84 -8.86 1.22 -4.32
CA SER A 84 -8.08 1.08 -5.55
C SER A 84 -7.34 -0.26 -5.60
N GLY A 85 -6.75 -0.68 -4.48
CA GLY A 85 -6.12 -1.99 -4.35
C GLY A 85 -7.10 -3.15 -4.55
N GLY A 86 -8.30 -3.04 -4.00
CA GLY A 86 -9.36 -4.02 -4.23
C GLY A 86 -9.83 -4.04 -5.69
N ALA A 87 -10.04 -2.87 -6.29
CA ALA A 87 -10.49 -2.75 -7.67
C ALA A 87 -9.47 -3.35 -8.65
N VAL A 88 -8.17 -3.03 -8.50
CA VAL A 88 -7.13 -3.56 -9.39
C VAL A 88 -6.91 -5.05 -9.19
N ALA A 89 -6.99 -5.55 -7.95
CA ALA A 89 -6.92 -6.98 -7.68
C ALA A 89 -8.05 -7.73 -8.37
N ALA A 90 -9.30 -7.30 -8.17
CA ALA A 90 -10.47 -7.91 -8.79
C ALA A 90 -10.39 -7.89 -10.33
N ALA A 91 -9.99 -6.76 -10.91
CA ALA A 91 -9.84 -6.60 -12.36
C ALA A 91 -8.81 -7.59 -12.93
N THR A 92 -7.63 -7.67 -12.32
CA THR A 92 -6.51 -8.47 -12.84
C THR A 92 -6.59 -9.96 -12.51
N THR A 93 -7.24 -10.36 -11.42
CA THR A 93 -7.52 -11.79 -11.19
C THR A 93 -8.58 -12.33 -12.14
N ALA A 94 -9.53 -11.48 -12.55
CA ALA A 94 -10.59 -11.84 -13.49
C ALA A 94 -10.14 -11.78 -14.96
N ALA A 95 -9.04 -11.07 -15.27
CA ALA A 95 -8.36 -11.01 -16.58
C ALA A 95 -7.62 -12.31 -16.99
N GLY A 96 -8.00 -13.46 -16.42
CA GLY A 96 -7.20 -14.68 -16.25
C GLY A 96 -6.80 -15.47 -17.51
N GLU A 97 -6.08 -14.87 -18.46
CA GLU A 97 -5.46 -15.56 -19.61
C GLU A 97 -4.00 -15.98 -19.37
N TRP A 98 -3.48 -15.85 -18.14
CA TRP A 98 -2.04 -15.99 -17.89
C TRP A 98 -1.58 -17.44 -17.69
N ASP A 99 -2.49 -18.42 -17.62
CA ASP A 99 -2.15 -19.85 -17.65
C ASP A 99 -3.40 -20.73 -17.81
N ALA A 100 -3.72 -21.16 -19.04
CA ALA A 100 -4.89 -22.00 -19.32
C ALA A 100 -4.84 -23.37 -18.61
N ALA A 101 -3.66 -23.84 -18.20
CA ALA A 101 -3.47 -25.15 -17.59
C ALA A 101 -3.85 -25.21 -16.09
N ALA A 102 -4.00 -24.08 -15.40
CA ALA A 102 -4.29 -24.04 -13.96
C ALA A 102 -5.76 -23.74 -13.62
N ASN A 103 -6.62 -23.57 -14.63
CA ASN A 103 -7.92 -22.90 -14.48
C ASN A 103 -9.10 -23.77 -14.03
N ALA A 104 -9.08 -25.09 -14.23
CA ALA A 104 -10.27 -25.92 -14.01
C ALA A 104 -10.72 -26.11 -12.53
N ALA A 105 -9.86 -25.81 -11.55
CA ALA A 105 -10.22 -25.81 -10.12
C ALA A 105 -10.26 -24.40 -9.51
N MET A 106 -9.90 -23.39 -10.31
CA MET A 106 -9.70 -21.99 -9.89
C MET A 106 -10.77 -21.04 -10.43
N GLU A 107 -11.64 -21.50 -11.34
CA GLU A 107 -12.70 -20.77 -12.04
C GLU A 107 -13.85 -20.24 -11.16
N SER A 108 -13.95 -20.66 -9.90
CA SER A 108 -14.96 -20.14 -8.95
C SER A 108 -14.40 -19.10 -7.96
N GLN A 109 -13.39 -18.33 -8.35
CA GLN A 109 -12.85 -17.28 -7.48
C GLN A 109 -13.74 -16.06 -7.49
N HIS A 110 -14.41 -15.83 -6.35
CA HIS A 110 -15.20 -14.64 -6.12
C HIS A 110 -14.34 -13.38 -6.32
N PRO A 111 -14.63 -12.49 -7.29
CA PRO A 111 -13.93 -11.21 -7.43
C PRO A 111 -13.98 -10.37 -6.14
N ALA A 112 -14.97 -10.62 -5.29
CA ALA A 112 -15.05 -10.08 -3.93
C ALA A 112 -13.88 -10.52 -3.01
N LEU A 113 -13.39 -11.76 -3.10
CA LEU A 113 -12.26 -12.23 -2.31
C LEU A 113 -10.95 -11.60 -2.79
N ALA A 114 -10.76 -11.51 -4.11
CA ALA A 114 -9.62 -10.79 -4.69
C ALA A 114 -9.65 -9.32 -4.30
N ALA A 115 -10.83 -8.68 -4.38
CA ALA A 115 -11.02 -7.30 -3.93
C ALA A 115 -10.71 -7.13 -2.44
N ALA A 116 -11.21 -8.02 -1.58
CA ALA A 116 -10.95 -7.97 -0.14
C ALA A 116 -9.46 -8.14 0.19
N GLY A 117 -8.80 -9.10 -0.47
CA GLY A 117 -7.36 -9.32 -0.34
C GLY A 117 -6.55 -8.10 -0.79
N GLY A 118 -6.86 -7.56 -1.97
CA GLY A 118 -6.19 -6.37 -2.49
C GLY A 118 -6.41 -5.13 -1.62
N THR A 119 -7.63 -4.95 -1.11
CA THR A 119 -7.97 -3.89 -0.15
C THR A 119 -7.12 -4.00 1.11
N ALA A 120 -7.00 -5.20 1.69
CA ALA A 120 -6.23 -5.44 2.89
C ALA A 120 -4.72 -5.19 2.66
N ILE A 121 -4.18 -5.63 1.52
CA ILE A 121 -2.77 -5.40 1.16
C ILE A 121 -2.49 -3.90 1.00
N ALA A 122 -3.32 -3.18 0.23
CA ALA A 122 -3.17 -1.75 0.01
C ALA A 122 -3.27 -0.95 1.32
N LEU A 123 -4.22 -1.31 2.18
CA LEU A 123 -4.37 -0.70 3.51
C LEU A 123 -3.14 -0.93 4.39
N ALA A 124 -2.58 -2.14 4.38
CA ALA A 124 -1.38 -2.46 5.15
C ALA A 124 -0.17 -1.64 4.69
N VAL A 125 0.03 -1.49 3.38
CA VAL A 125 1.13 -0.71 2.80
C VAL A 125 0.95 0.78 3.08
N HIS A 126 -0.24 1.34 2.85
CA HIS A 126 -0.54 2.73 3.19
C HIS A 126 -0.36 3.00 4.68
N GLY A 127 -0.82 2.09 5.54
CA GLY A 127 -0.63 2.18 6.98
C GLY A 127 0.84 2.23 7.39
N LEU A 128 1.72 1.48 6.73
CA LEU A 128 3.16 1.54 6.99
C LEU A 128 3.73 2.93 6.64
N LYS A 129 3.35 3.51 5.50
CA LYS A 129 3.71 4.87 5.08
C LYS A 129 3.26 5.92 6.11
N ALA A 130 1.98 5.90 6.49
CA ALA A 130 1.41 6.83 7.46
C ALA A 130 2.13 6.78 8.82
N LEU A 131 2.67 5.62 9.21
CA LEU A 131 3.44 5.48 10.44
C LEU A 131 4.87 6.03 10.37
N LEU A 132 5.48 6.03 9.19
CA LEU A 132 6.86 6.49 8.98
C LEU A 132 6.93 8.01 8.75
N ARG A 133 5.91 8.60 8.13
CA ARG A 133 5.85 10.04 7.81
C ARG A 133 6.14 10.99 8.98
N PRO A 134 5.54 10.83 10.18
CA PRO A 134 5.85 11.70 11.32
C PRO A 134 7.32 11.63 11.75
N MET A 135 7.95 10.46 11.62
CA MET A 135 9.37 10.28 11.97
C MET A 135 10.28 10.97 10.97
N LEU A 136 9.96 10.87 9.67
CA LEU A 136 10.70 11.54 8.60
C LEU A 136 10.56 13.07 8.69
N ASN A 137 9.37 13.57 9.00
CA ASN A 137 9.09 15.01 9.06
C ASN A 137 9.67 15.68 10.31
N ALA A 138 9.62 15.01 11.47
CA ALA A 138 10.16 15.56 12.72
C ALA A 138 11.68 15.84 12.66
N GLY A 139 12.43 15.06 11.88
CA GLY A 139 13.88 15.23 11.74
C GLY A 139 14.33 16.18 10.61
N SER A 140 13.44 16.52 9.67
CA SER A 140 13.80 17.20 8.41
C SER A 140 13.12 18.55 8.20
N GLY A 141 12.31 19.03 9.14
CA GLY A 141 11.55 20.27 8.98
C GLY A 141 10.54 20.23 7.83
N GLY A 142 10.09 19.02 7.44
CA GLY A 142 9.13 18.81 6.35
C GLY A 142 9.73 18.54 4.97
N VAL A 143 11.05 18.58 4.82
CA VAL A 143 11.72 18.33 3.51
C VAL A 143 11.73 16.83 3.14
N ALA A 144 11.70 15.93 4.13
CA ALA A 144 11.69 14.49 3.85
C ALA A 144 10.36 14.00 3.25
N ALA A 145 9.23 14.68 3.50
CA ALA A 145 7.93 14.28 2.96
C ALA A 145 7.88 14.33 1.42
N PRO A 146 8.26 15.44 0.75
CA PRO A 146 8.32 15.50 -0.71
C PRO A 146 9.20 14.41 -1.33
N VAL A 147 10.37 14.14 -0.73
CA VAL A 147 11.32 13.11 -1.22
C VAL A 147 10.74 11.71 -1.06
N ALA A 148 10.16 11.40 0.11
CA ALA A 148 9.51 10.12 0.36
C ALA A 148 8.32 9.91 -0.60
N SER A 149 7.48 10.92 -0.80
CA SER A 149 6.38 10.89 -1.77
C SER A 149 6.88 10.59 -3.19
N THR A 150 7.93 11.25 -3.66
CA THR A 150 8.50 10.95 -5.00
C THR A 150 9.00 9.51 -5.10
N ALA A 151 9.64 9.00 -4.03
CA ALA A 151 10.12 7.63 -3.99
C ALA A 151 8.97 6.61 -3.97
N GLU A 152 7.86 6.94 -3.33
CA GLU A 152 6.64 6.13 -3.32
C GLU A 152 5.98 6.09 -4.69
N ASP A 153 5.92 7.21 -5.41
CA ASP A 153 5.37 7.26 -6.77
C ASP A 153 6.23 6.42 -7.73
N ALA A 154 7.55 6.61 -7.70
CA ALA A 154 8.48 5.81 -8.50
C ALA A 154 8.41 4.32 -8.13
N GLY A 155 8.31 4.02 -6.83
CA GLY A 155 8.13 2.67 -6.31
C GLY A 155 6.81 2.04 -6.76
N SER A 156 5.73 2.83 -6.84
CA SER A 156 4.42 2.40 -7.33
C SER A 156 4.46 2.05 -8.82
N VAL A 157 5.08 2.91 -9.65
CA VAL A 157 5.27 2.63 -11.08
C VAL A 157 6.09 1.35 -11.25
N GLY A 158 7.24 1.26 -10.56
CA GLY A 158 8.12 0.10 -10.64
C GLY A 158 7.45 -1.19 -10.17
N MET A 159 6.76 -1.15 -9.03
CA MET A 159 6.02 -2.30 -8.50
C MET A 159 4.88 -2.71 -9.43
N SER A 160 4.14 -1.75 -10.01
CA SER A 160 3.05 -2.03 -10.95
C SER A 160 3.57 -2.73 -12.20
N LEU A 161 4.63 -2.20 -12.82
CA LEU A 161 5.23 -2.79 -14.01
C LEU A 161 5.86 -4.16 -13.70
N LEU A 162 6.56 -4.32 -12.58
CA LEU A 162 7.06 -5.62 -12.14
C LEU A 162 5.92 -6.62 -11.91
N SER A 163 4.79 -6.18 -11.35
CA SER A 163 3.65 -7.05 -11.07
C SER A 163 3.03 -7.60 -12.34
N VAL A 164 2.99 -6.79 -13.40
CA VAL A 164 2.53 -7.23 -14.72
C VAL A 164 3.61 -8.06 -15.40
N PHE A 165 4.79 -7.52 -15.67
CA PHE A 165 5.76 -8.16 -16.57
C PHE A 165 6.63 -9.23 -15.90
N ALA A 166 6.79 -9.22 -14.58
CA ALA A 166 7.60 -10.19 -13.84
C ALA A 166 6.96 -10.55 -12.48
N PRO A 167 5.77 -11.22 -12.47
CA PRO A 167 4.98 -11.42 -11.25
C PRO A 167 5.73 -12.11 -10.11
N VAL A 168 6.67 -13.01 -10.43
CA VAL A 168 7.52 -13.68 -9.44
C VAL A 168 8.44 -12.69 -8.73
N LEU A 169 9.08 -11.77 -9.47
CA LEU A 169 9.93 -10.74 -8.87
C LEU A 169 9.10 -9.75 -8.04
N ALA A 170 7.90 -9.41 -8.50
CA ALA A 170 6.96 -8.62 -7.70
C ALA A 170 6.57 -9.34 -6.40
N GLY A 171 6.31 -10.66 -6.45
CA GLY A 171 6.06 -11.47 -5.26
C GLY A 171 7.22 -11.45 -4.26
N VAL A 172 8.46 -11.56 -4.74
CA VAL A 172 9.67 -11.46 -3.91
C VAL A 172 9.80 -10.05 -3.31
N ALA A 173 9.61 -9.00 -4.09
CA ALA A 173 9.65 -7.61 -3.61
C ALA A 173 8.58 -7.35 -2.54
N LEU A 174 7.37 -7.87 -2.74
CA LEU A 174 6.28 -7.80 -1.78
C LEU A 174 6.62 -8.54 -0.49
N LEU A 175 7.20 -9.74 -0.59
CA LEU A 175 7.62 -10.51 0.57
C LEU A 175 8.67 -9.73 1.39
N ILE A 176 9.64 -9.10 0.73
CA ILE A 176 10.63 -8.25 1.40
C ILE A 176 9.94 -7.08 2.12
N LEU A 177 9.00 -6.40 1.46
CA LEU A 177 8.24 -5.30 2.06
C LEU A 177 7.48 -5.76 3.32
N VAL A 178 6.80 -6.91 3.24
CA VAL A 178 6.08 -7.51 4.38
C VAL A 178 7.03 -7.84 5.53
N LEU A 179 8.18 -8.45 5.25
CA LEU A 179 9.18 -8.80 6.28
C LEU A 179 9.74 -7.55 6.97
N VAL A 180 10.03 -6.50 6.22
CA VAL A 180 10.50 -5.21 6.76
C VAL A 180 9.41 -4.57 7.62
N GLY A 181 8.17 -4.48 7.12
CA GLY A 181 7.03 -3.94 7.86
C GLY A 181 6.77 -4.70 9.17
N TRP A 182 6.83 -6.04 9.12
CA TRP A 182 6.69 -6.89 10.29
C TRP A 182 7.77 -6.64 11.34
N ARG A 183 9.05 -6.52 10.93
CA ARG A 183 10.16 -6.19 11.83
C ARG A 183 9.97 -4.83 12.50
N LEU A 184 9.54 -3.82 11.74
CA LEU A 184 9.25 -2.48 12.26
C LEU A 184 8.08 -2.49 13.26
N TRP A 185 7.02 -3.24 12.97
CA TRP A 185 5.88 -3.39 13.86
C TRP A 185 6.29 -4.06 15.20
N LEU A 186 7.07 -5.15 15.14
CA LEU A 186 7.60 -5.81 16.33
C LEU A 186 8.49 -4.88 17.15
N ALA A 187 9.37 -4.12 16.50
CA ALA A 187 10.19 -3.12 17.17
C ALA A 187 9.28 -2.11 17.90
N ARG A 188 8.31 -1.51 17.22
CA ARG A 188 7.39 -0.55 17.84
C ARG A 188 6.63 -1.12 19.03
N ARG A 189 6.14 -2.36 18.92
CA ARG A 189 5.43 -3.05 20.03
C ARG A 189 6.34 -3.23 21.24
N ARG A 190 7.60 -3.64 21.03
CA ARG A 190 8.61 -3.76 22.09
C ARG A 190 8.93 -2.41 22.73
N TRP A 191 9.08 -1.35 21.94
CA TRP A 191 9.33 0.00 22.43
C TRP A 191 8.18 0.55 23.28
N ARG A 192 6.92 0.32 22.87
CA ARG A 192 5.73 0.71 23.64
C ARG A 192 5.65 -0.02 24.99
N ARG A 193 5.92 -1.33 25.02
CA ARG A 193 5.97 -2.12 26.27
C ARG A 193 7.03 -1.60 27.23
N ARG A 194 8.26 -1.41 26.75
CA ARG A 194 9.37 -0.85 27.55
C ARG A 194 9.05 0.53 28.12
N ARG A 195 8.35 1.40 27.36
CA ARG A 195 7.92 2.71 27.86
C ARG A 195 6.85 2.60 28.95
N ALA A 196 5.90 1.67 28.82
CA ALA A 196 4.89 1.42 29.84
C ALA A 196 5.53 0.90 31.14
N GLU A 197 6.42 -0.09 31.04
CA GLU A 197 7.18 -0.63 32.17
C GLU A 197 8.01 0.45 32.89
N ARG A 198 8.71 1.32 32.14
CA ARG A 198 9.46 2.45 32.71
C ARG A 198 8.56 3.46 33.43
N ARG A 199 7.34 3.71 32.92
CA ARG A 199 6.36 4.60 33.58
C ARG A 199 5.85 3.98 34.88
N SER A 200 5.52 2.68 34.88
CA SER A 200 5.09 1.97 36.09
C SER A 200 6.20 1.89 37.13
N ALA A 201 7.45 1.63 36.73
CA ALA A 201 8.60 1.62 37.63
C ALA A 201 8.88 3.01 38.23
N LYS A 202 8.69 4.09 37.46
CA LYS A 202 8.83 5.46 37.96
C LYS A 202 7.71 5.84 38.93
N ALA A 203 6.48 5.38 38.69
CA ALA A 203 5.36 5.56 39.61
C ALA A 203 5.58 4.80 40.93
N ALA A 204 5.97 3.52 40.86
CA ALA A 204 6.27 2.70 42.03
C ALA A 204 7.41 3.27 42.90
N ARG A 205 8.43 3.89 42.29
CA ARG A 205 9.51 4.59 43.02
C ARG A 205 9.05 5.89 43.68
N ARG A 206 8.05 6.58 43.13
CA ARG A 206 7.50 7.82 43.71
C ARG A 206 6.62 7.53 44.91
N ASP A 207 5.90 6.41 44.87
CA ASP A 207 4.92 6.04 45.89
C ASP A 207 5.53 5.10 46.96
N ALA A 208 6.83 4.80 46.87
CA ALA A 208 7.56 4.08 47.91
C ALA A 208 7.72 4.99 49.15
N PRO A 209 7.21 4.61 50.32
CA PRO A 209 7.43 5.39 51.54
C PRO A 209 8.93 5.47 51.81
N ASP A 210 9.42 6.66 52.16
CA ASP A 210 10.79 6.88 52.61
C ASP A 210 11.02 5.92 53.80
N ALA A 211 11.72 4.82 53.54
CA ALA A 211 12.19 3.94 54.58
C ALA A 211 13.33 4.70 55.28
N THR A 212 12.93 5.60 56.18
CA THR A 212 13.81 6.26 57.12
C THR A 212 14.63 5.19 57.82
N LEU A 213 15.94 5.21 57.56
CA LEU A 213 16.92 4.32 58.17
C LEU A 213 16.79 4.41 59.70
N PRO A 214 16.66 3.29 60.43
CA PRO A 214 16.76 3.33 61.88
C PRO A 214 18.18 3.80 62.26
N GLY A 215 18.23 4.90 63.00
CA GLY A 215 19.46 5.49 63.54
C GLY A 215 20.05 4.73 64.71
#